data_AF-A0A7V9S240-F1
#
_entry.id   AF-A0A7V9S240-F1
#
_cell.length_a   1.000
_cell.length_b   1.000
_cell.length_c   1.000
_cell.angle_alpha   90.00
_cell.angle_beta   90.00
_cell.angle_gamma   90.00
#
_symmetry.space_group_name_H-M   'P 1'
#
loop_
_entity.id
_entity.type
_entity.pdbx_description
1 polymer ?
#
loop_
_entity_poly.entity_id
_entity_poly.type
_entity_poly.pdbx_seq_one_letter_code
_entity_poly.pdbx_strand_id
1 'polypeptide(L)' 'MRETATVRVDSKALVTVRQNRYSVPVALAGLRVAAAVGARGIAISHGGEQVASHERLHGRFGTSARLDH' A
#
# COMPACT_ATOMS: atom_id res chain seq x y z
N MET A 1 -9.77 -12.39 -9.20
CA MET A 1 -9.32 -11.13 -9.83
C MET A 1 -8.65 -10.29 -8.74
N ARG A 2 -7.36 -9.97 -8.89
CA ARG A 2 -6.68 -9.01 -7.99
C ARG A 2 -6.74 -7.66 -8.69
N GLU A 3 -7.30 -6.64 -8.05
CA GLU A 3 -7.31 -5.28 -8.60
C GLU A 3 -5.98 -4.62 -8.26
N THR A 4 -5.25 -4.15 -9.27
CA THR A 4 -4.01 -3.40 -9.08
C THR A 4 -4.28 -1.93 -9.37
N ALA A 5 -3.98 -1.06 -8.41
CA ALA A 5 -4.12 0.38 -8.53
C ALA A 5 -2.76 1.06 -8.37
N THR A 6 -2.40 1.93 -9.30
CA THR A 6 -1.19 2.75 -9.19
C THR A 6 -1.49 3.95 -8.29
N VAL A 7 -0.83 4.00 -7.14
CA VAL A 7 -1.00 5.06 -6.13
C VAL A 7 0.32 5.80 -5.91
N ARG A 8 0.23 7.10 -5.65
CA ARG A 8 1.40 7.90 -5.29
C ARG A 8 1.64 7.81 -3.79
N VAL A 9 2.88 7.60 -3.41
CA VAL A 9 3.31 7.63 -2.01
C VAL A 9 3.45 9.08 -1.57
N ASP A 10 2.80 9.42 -0.46
CA ASP A 10 2.93 10.72 0.18
C ASP A 10 4.31 10.88 0.86
N SER A 11 4.72 12.11 1.15
CA SER A 11 5.97 12.40 1.86
C SER A 11 6.07 11.72 3.23
N LYS A 12 4.94 11.30 3.82
CA LYS A 12 4.91 10.49 5.05
C LYS A 12 5.07 8.98 4.83
N ALA A 13 5.47 8.56 3.62
CA ALA A 13 5.55 7.16 3.23
C ALA A 13 4.20 6.42 3.40
N LEU A 14 3.10 7.10 3.06
CA LEU A 14 1.74 6.57 3.14
C LEU A 14 1.10 6.53 1.76
N VAL A 15 0.35 5.47 1.47
CA VAL A 15 -0.52 5.38 0.29
C VAL A 15 -1.97 5.24 0.70
N THR A 16 -2.88 5.87 -0.05
CA THR A 16 -4.32 5.72 0.16
C THR A 16 -4.89 4.76 -0.86
N VAL A 17 -5.39 3.61 -0.39
CA VAL A 17 -6.00 2.56 -1.21
C VAL A 17 -7.38 2.25 -0.65
N ARG A 18 -8.44 2.41 -1.48
CA ARG A 18 -9.85 2.19 -1.08
C ARG A 18 -10.25 2.92 0.21
N GLN A 19 -9.83 4.17 0.38
CA GLN A 19 -10.06 5.01 1.58
C GLN A 19 -9.36 4.53 2.87
N ASN A 20 -8.47 3.55 2.77
CA ASN A 20 -7.60 3.09 3.84
C ASN A 20 -6.17 3.56 3.57
N ARG A 21 -5.41 3.83 4.63
CA ARG A 21 -4.02 4.28 4.53
C ARG A 21 -3.07 3.15 4.89
N TYR A 22 -2.06 2.94 4.06
CA TYR A 22 -1.05 1.90 4.23
C TYR A 22 0.32 2.53 4.26
N SER A 23 1.15 2.12 5.23
CA SER A 23 2.54 2.55 5.31
C SER A 23 3.40 1.76 4.35
N VAL A 24 4.23 2.45 3.58
CA VAL A 24 5.14 1.86 2.60
C VAL A 24 6.57 2.30 2.93
N PRO A 25 7.59 1.72 2.28
CA PRO A 25 8.96 2.15 2.52
C PRO A 25 9.16 3.62 2.24
N VAL A 26 9.85 4.32 3.15
CA VAL A 26 10.26 5.71 2.95
C VAL A 26 11.15 5.88 1.72
N ALA A 27 11.86 4.81 1.32
CA ALA A 27 12.59 4.74 0.05
C ALA A 27 11.71 5.00 -1.18
N LEU A 28 10.39 4.81 -1.06
CA LEU A 28 9.40 5.04 -2.11
C LEU A 28 8.60 6.34 -1.91
N ALA A 29 8.88 7.14 -0.88
CA ALA A 29 8.20 8.39 -0.63
C ALA A 29 8.33 9.34 -1.85
N GLY A 30 7.20 9.83 -2.35
CA GLY A 30 7.15 10.65 -3.56
C GLY A 30 7.10 9.86 -4.88
N LEU A 31 7.33 8.55 -4.87
CA LEU A 31 7.25 7.67 -6.04
C LEU A 31 5.82 7.13 -6.25
N ARG A 32 5.60 6.49 -7.40
CA ARG A 32 4.35 5.79 -7.73
C ARG A 32 4.54 4.29 -7.57
N VAL A 33 3.70 3.66 -6.76
CA VAL A 33 3.74 2.21 -6.50
C VAL A 33 2.45 1.55 -6.95
N ALA A 34 2.52 0.27 -7.30
CA ALA A 34 1.38 -0.55 -7.66
C ALA A 34 0.84 -1.24 -6.40
N ALA A 35 -0.35 -0.86 -5.95
CA ALA A 35 -1.05 -1.52 -4.87
C ALA A 35 -2.03 -2.57 -5.43
N ALA A 36 -1.67 -3.84 -5.31
CA ALA A 36 -2.52 -4.97 -5.64
C ALA A 36 -3.41 -5.33 -4.44
N VAL A 37 -4.69 -5.03 -4.55
CA VAL A 37 -5.73 -5.39 -3.57
C VAL A 37 -6.23 -6.79 -3.88
N GLY A 38 -5.88 -7.73 -3.00
CA GLY A 38 -6.40 -9.09 -3.01
C GLY A 38 -7.58 -9.27 -2.05
N ALA A 39 -8.07 -10.50 -1.96
CA ALA A 39 -9.18 -10.85 -1.05
C ALA A 39 -8.76 -10.81 0.43
N ARG A 40 -7.53 -11.22 0.76
CA ARG A 40 -7.01 -11.30 2.14
C ARG A 40 -6.06 -10.16 2.52
N GLY A 41 -5.49 -9.46 1.55
CA GLY A 41 -4.39 -8.54 1.78
C GLY A 41 -4.16 -7.60 0.62
N ILE A 42 -3.25 -6.65 0.82
CA ILE A 42 -2.80 -5.68 -0.16
C ILE A 42 -1.30 -5.85 -0.32
N ALA A 43 -0.87 -6.15 -1.53
CA ALA A 43 0.54 -6.21 -1.88
C ALA A 43 0.93 -4.91 -2.59
N ILE A 44 2.00 -4.27 -2.12
CA ILE A 44 2.57 -3.10 -2.76
C ILE A 44 3.77 -3.59 -3.57
N SER A 45 3.77 -3.31 -4.86
CA SER A 45 4.87 -3.61 -5.76
C SER A 45 5.40 -2.33 -6.41
N HIS A 46 6.71 -2.24 -6.58
CA HIS A 46 7.37 -1.15 -7.27
C HIS A 46 8.38 -1.72 -8.27
N GLY A 47 8.35 -1.28 -9.53
CA GLY A 47 9.27 -1.77 -10.55
C GLY A 47 9.18 -3.27 -10.87
N GLY A 48 8.09 -3.94 -10.49
CA GLY A 48 7.91 -5.39 -10.67
C GLY A 48 8.25 -6.23 -9.42
N GLU A 49 8.81 -5.63 -8.37
CA GLU A 49 9.13 -6.30 -7.12
C GLU A 49 8.13 -5.95 -6.02
N GLN A 50 7.76 -6.91 -5.18
CA GLN A 50 6.91 -6.67 -4.02
C GLN A 50 7.73 -6.03 -2.90
N VAL A 51 7.45 -4.76 -2.62
CA VAL A 51 8.17 -3.93 -1.64
C VAL A 51 7.48 -3.86 -0.28
N ALA A 52 6.17 -4.09 -0.24
CA ALA A 52 5.43 -4.18 1.02
C ALA A 52 4.19 -5.09 0.90
N SER A 53 3.70 -5.55 2.04
CA SER A 53 2.51 -6.39 2.13
C SER A 53 1.75 -6.05 3.41
N HIS A 54 0.45 -5.83 3.27
CA HIS A 54 -0.45 -5.52 4.37
C HIS A 54 -1.65 -6.46 4.37
N GLU A 55 -2.21 -6.67 5.57
CA GLU A 55 -3.50 -7.34 5.67
C GLU A 55 -4.62 -6.40 5.22
N ARG A 56 -5.66 -6.97 4.59
CA ARG A 56 -6.77 -6.18 4.08
C ARG A 56 -7.64 -5.76 5.25
N LEU A 57 -7.65 -4.47 5.54
CA LEU A 57 -8.63 -3.90 6.46
C LEU A 57 -10.01 -3.93 5.79
N HIS A 58 -10.93 -4.68 6.39
CA HIS A 58 -12.34 -4.72 5.99
C HIS A 58 -13.10 -3.45 6.42
N GLY A 59 -12.50 -2.64 7.30
CA GLY A 59 -13.04 -1.34 7.71
C GLY A 59 -12.81 -0.23 6.68
N ARG A 60 -13.46 0.91 6.94
CA ARG A 60 -13.26 2.20 6.26
C ARG A 60 -12.47 3.13 7.18
N PHE A 61 -11.58 3.96 6.63
CA PHE A 61 -10.68 4.85 7.39
C PHE A 61 -9.69 4.14 8.30
N GLY A 62 -9.44 2.85 8.06
CA GLY A 62 -8.42 2.10 8.76
C GLY A 62 -7.03 2.50 8.29
N THR A 63 -6.10 2.57 9.24
CA THR A 63 -4.67 2.78 8.94
C THR A 63 -3.94 1.49 9.30
N SER A 64 -3.37 0.83 8.31
CA SER A 64 -2.51 -0.34 8.52
C SER A 64 -1.06 0.10 8.33
N ALA A 65 -0.43 0.51 9.42
CA ALA A 65 1.00 0.76 9.47
C ALA A 65 1.67 -0.49 10.02
N ARG A 66 2.52 -1.14 9.21
CA ARG A 66 3.46 -2.13 9.75
C ARG A 66 4.64 -1.34 10.32
N LEU A 67 4.90 -1.51 11.62
CA LEU A 67 5.94 -0.77 12.36
C LEU A 67 7.36 -1.21 11.99
N ASP A 68 7.49 -2.31 11.27
CA ASP A 68 8.75 -2.81 10.73
C ASP A 68 8.95 -2.15 9.37
N HIS A 69 9.49 -0.93 9.35
CA HIS A 69 9.79 -0.23 8.12
C HIS A 69 11.05 0.62 8.17
#